data_AF-A7T6Y8-F1
#
_entry.id   AF-A7T6Y8-F1
#
_cell.length_a   1.000
_cell.length_b   1.000
_cell.length_c   1.000
_cell.angle_alpha   90.00
_cell.angle_beta   90.00
_cell.angle_gamma   90.00
#
_symmetry.space_group_name_H-M   'P 1'
#
loop_
_entity.id
_entity.type
_entity.pdbx_description
1 polymer ?
#
loop_
_entity_poly.entity_id
_entity_poly.type
_entity_poly.pdbx_seq_one_letter_code
_entity_poly.pdbx_strand_id
1 'polypeptide(L)'
;EVLPGGGWDNLRNLHMGAVSAMNYSLCRSSDDGKFLIPDNVFLYPVKKSKVNTFAEFYDHWNNYSSTTTKSINAEAKASFGFGSVSGSFSSEYESVKKHQVEDKTVTTR
;
A
#
# COMPACT_ATOMS: atom_id res chain seq x y z
N GLU A 1 -7.13 8.52 9.65
CA GLU A 1 -8.30 8.54 8.75
C GLU A 1 -7.88 7.97 7.39
N VAL A 2 -8.74 7.23 6.68
CA VAL A 2 -8.39 6.55 5.42
C VAL A 2 -9.46 6.88 4.38
N LEU A 3 -9.12 7.75 3.43
CA LEU A 3 -10.01 8.15 2.34
C LEU A 3 -9.27 7.98 1.00
N PRO A 4 -9.98 7.57 -0.07
CA PRO A 4 -9.42 7.56 -1.42
C PRO A 4 -9.28 8.99 -1.96
N GLY A 5 -8.79 9.16 -3.19
CA GLY A 5 -8.77 10.46 -3.88
C GLY A 5 -7.53 11.32 -3.65
N GLY A 6 -6.58 10.86 -2.85
CA GLY A 6 -5.21 11.39 -2.83
C GLY A 6 -4.37 10.86 -3.99
N GLY A 7 -3.40 11.65 -4.41
CA GLY A 7 -2.38 11.19 -5.36
C GLY A 7 -1.46 10.15 -4.73
N TRP A 8 -0.80 9.35 -5.56
CA TRP A 8 0.08 8.29 -5.09
C TRP A 8 1.38 8.26 -5.89
N ASP A 9 2.51 8.33 -5.19
CA ASP A 9 3.82 8.07 -5.78
C ASP A 9 4.14 6.58 -5.69
N ASN A 10 4.03 5.90 -6.83
CA ASN A 10 4.20 4.45 -6.93
C ASN A 10 5.67 3.99 -6.84
N LEU A 11 6.66 4.87 -6.95
CA LEU A 11 8.07 4.47 -6.81
C LEU A 11 8.47 4.44 -5.34
N ARG A 12 8.02 5.45 -4.58
CA ARG A 12 8.35 5.63 -3.17
C ARG A 12 7.31 5.05 -2.20
N ASN A 13 6.15 4.62 -2.72
CA ASN A 13 4.99 4.19 -1.93
C ASN A 13 4.52 5.28 -0.95
N LEU A 14 4.37 6.51 -1.45
CA LEU A 14 3.98 7.66 -0.63
C LEU A 14 2.66 8.28 -1.10
N HIS A 15 1.84 8.65 -0.11
CA HIS A 15 0.65 9.45 -0.34
C HIS A 15 1.05 10.88 -0.71
N MET A 16 0.46 11.39 -1.77
CA MET A 16 0.71 12.73 -2.28
C MET A 16 -0.45 13.67 -1.93
N GLY A 17 -0.48 14.87 -2.50
CA GLY A 17 -1.57 15.82 -2.27
C GLY A 17 -2.95 15.28 -2.69
N ALA A 18 -4.01 15.95 -2.23
CA ALA A 18 -5.36 15.65 -2.66
C ALA A 18 -5.52 15.90 -4.17
N VAL A 19 -6.11 14.93 -4.88
CA VAL A 19 -6.44 15.04 -6.32
C VAL A 19 -7.94 15.23 -6.51
N SER A 20 -8.75 14.65 -5.60
CA SER A 20 -10.20 14.80 -5.59
C SER A 20 -10.67 15.65 -4.42
N ALA A 21 -11.70 16.47 -4.65
CA ALA A 21 -12.33 17.25 -3.61
C ALA A 21 -13.18 16.37 -2.69
N MET A 22 -13.07 16.62 -1.38
CA MET A 22 -13.88 15.97 -0.35
C MET A 22 -14.90 16.99 0.18
N ASN A 23 -16.18 16.73 -0.07
CA ASN A 23 -17.29 17.52 0.48
C ASN A 23 -18.07 16.68 1.50
N TYR A 24 -18.61 17.34 2.51
CA TYR A 24 -19.34 16.73 3.62
C TYR A 24 -20.70 17.42 3.85
N SER A 25 -21.26 18.08 2.83
CA SER A 25 -22.45 18.92 2.98
C SER A 25 -23.71 18.12 3.28
N LEU A 26 -23.73 16.82 2.97
CA LEU A 26 -24.88 15.94 3.25
C LEU A 26 -24.76 15.23 4.61
N CYS A 27 -23.70 15.48 5.38
CA CYS A 27 -23.45 14.88 6.69
C CYS A 27 -23.60 13.35 6.71
N ARG A 28 -23.20 12.68 5.62
CA ARG A 28 -23.37 11.23 5.49
C ARG A 28 -22.51 10.50 6.51
N SER A 29 -23.05 9.44 7.09
CA SER A 29 -22.33 8.57 8.02
C SER A 29 -22.16 7.15 7.45
N SER A 30 -21.22 6.41 8.03
CA SER A 30 -21.12 4.96 7.83
C SER A 30 -22.38 4.24 8.33
N ASP A 31 -22.65 3.05 7.80
CA ASP A 31 -23.85 2.27 8.18
C ASP A 31 -23.92 1.94 9.69
N ASP A 32 -22.77 1.88 10.37
CA ASP A 32 -22.68 1.68 11.81
C ASP A 32 -22.71 3.00 12.63
N GLY A 33 -22.85 4.14 11.96
CA GLY A 33 -22.95 5.46 12.56
C GLY A 33 -21.66 5.99 13.20
N LYS A 34 -20.52 5.31 13.01
CA LYS A 34 -19.27 5.64 13.71
C LYS A 34 -18.40 6.66 12.99
N PHE A 35 -18.53 6.77 11.66
CA PHE A 35 -17.68 7.64 10.85
C PHE A 35 -18.53 8.57 10.00
N LEU A 36 -18.09 9.83 9.89
CA LEU A 36 -18.58 10.76 8.88
C LEU A 36 -17.86 10.46 7.56
N ILE A 37 -18.59 10.41 6.45
CA ILE A 37 -18.05 10.08 5.12
C ILE A 37 -18.31 11.21 4.12
N PRO A 38 -17.39 11.44 3.16
CA PRO A 38 -17.62 12.42 2.10
C PRO A 38 -18.84 12.07 1.24
N ASP A 39 -19.47 13.10 0.68
CA ASP A 39 -20.69 12.99 -0.13
C ASP A 39 -20.51 12.09 -1.35
N ASN A 40 -19.30 12.09 -1.94
CA ASN A 40 -18.92 11.35 -3.15
C ASN A 40 -18.25 9.98 -2.87
N VAL A 41 -18.20 9.54 -1.60
CA VAL A 41 -17.61 8.26 -1.20
C VAL A 41 -18.72 7.28 -0.79
N PHE A 42 -18.54 6.01 -1.11
CA PHE A 42 -19.35 4.91 -0.59
C PHE A 42 -18.44 3.88 0.09
N LEU A 43 -18.92 3.31 1.19
CA LEU A 43 -18.20 2.30 1.95
C LEU A 43 -18.69 0.91 1.59
N TYR A 44 -17.77 -0.06 1.58
CA TYR A 44 -18.10 -1.48 1.50
C TYR A 44 -17.54 -2.18 2.76
N PRO A 45 -18.38 -2.60 3.71
CA PRO A 45 -17.92 -3.14 4.98
C PRO A 45 -17.36 -4.56 4.81
N VAL A 46 -16.04 -4.70 4.85
CA VAL A 46 -15.35 -6.00 4.82
C VAL A 46 -14.85 -6.36 6.22
N LYS A 47 -15.63 -7.17 6.95
CA LYS A 47 -15.25 -7.68 8.28
C LYS A 47 -14.46 -8.98 8.13
N LYS A 48 -13.16 -8.86 7.84
CA LYS A 48 -12.24 -10.01 7.73
C LYS A 48 -11.10 -9.87 8.73
N SER A 49 -10.80 -10.96 9.43
CA SER A 49 -9.60 -11.09 10.26
C SER A 49 -8.83 -12.31 9.78
N LYS A 50 -7.51 -12.17 9.66
CA LYS A 50 -6.62 -13.25 9.21
C LYS A 50 -5.41 -13.30 10.14
N VAL A 51 -5.10 -14.49 10.62
CA VAL A 51 -3.88 -14.79 11.38
C VAL A 51 -3.07 -15.79 10.56
N ASN A 52 -1.82 -15.45 10.27
CA ASN A 52 -0.89 -16.36 9.62
C ASN A 52 -0.06 -17.06 10.68
N THR A 53 0.02 -18.39 10.62
CA THR A 53 0.84 -19.21 11.54
C THR A 53 2.25 -19.45 11.02
N PHE A 54 2.48 -19.19 9.73
CA PHE A 54 3.75 -19.40 9.05
C PHE A 54 4.28 -18.07 8.51
N ALA A 55 5.60 -17.92 8.54
CA ALA A 55 6.29 -16.78 7.96
C ALA A 55 6.43 -16.93 6.44
N GLU A 56 6.31 -15.81 5.74
CA GLU A 56 6.65 -15.64 4.35
C GLU A 56 8.16 -15.43 4.22
N PHE A 57 8.80 -16.21 3.36
CA PHE A 57 10.25 -16.16 3.14
C PHE A 57 10.60 -15.39 1.87
N TYR A 58 11.53 -14.46 2.00
CA TYR A 58 12.06 -13.65 0.91
C TYR A 58 13.55 -13.93 0.74
N ASP A 59 13.88 -14.68 -0.31
CA ASP A 59 15.24 -15.06 -0.69
C ASP A 59 16.06 -13.89 -1.24
N HIS A 60 15.38 -12.97 -1.93
CA HIS A 60 15.99 -11.86 -2.65
C HIS A 60 15.11 -10.61 -2.56
N TRP A 61 15.71 -9.45 -2.30
CA TRP A 61 15.03 -8.17 -2.10
C TRP A 61 14.16 -7.77 -3.30
N ASN A 62 14.56 -8.14 -4.52
CA ASN A 62 13.76 -7.92 -5.73
C ASN A 62 12.40 -8.65 -5.73
N ASN A 63 12.25 -9.71 -4.93
CA ASN A 63 10.98 -10.44 -4.76
C ASN A 63 10.14 -9.90 -3.60
N TYR A 64 10.65 -8.92 -2.84
CA TYR A 64 9.95 -8.34 -1.71
C TYR A 64 8.62 -7.70 -2.15
N SER A 65 7.53 -8.03 -1.46
CA SER A 65 6.22 -7.41 -1.68
C SER A 65 5.77 -6.66 -0.43
N SER A 66 5.52 -5.35 -0.55
CA SER A 66 5.05 -4.53 0.59
C SER A 66 3.67 -5.02 1.07
N THR A 67 3.40 -4.97 2.38
CA THR A 67 2.11 -5.37 2.95
C THR A 67 0.99 -4.37 2.68
N THR A 68 1.33 -3.08 2.59
CA THR A 68 0.36 -1.98 2.54
C THR A 68 0.04 -1.56 1.11
N THR A 69 0.96 -1.79 0.17
CA THR A 69 0.90 -1.26 -1.20
C THR A 69 0.99 -2.34 -2.27
N LYS A 70 0.86 -3.62 -1.88
CA LYS A 70 0.98 -4.79 -2.76
C LYS A 70 0.14 -4.69 -4.03
N SER A 71 -1.13 -4.32 -3.90
CA SER A 71 -2.07 -4.25 -5.02
C SER A 71 -1.67 -3.17 -6.02
N ILE A 72 -1.38 -1.96 -5.53
CA ILE A 72 -1.01 -0.83 -6.39
C ILE A 72 0.32 -1.10 -7.10
N ASN A 73 1.32 -1.65 -6.39
CA ASN A 73 2.60 -2.04 -7.00
C ASN A 73 2.46 -3.19 -8.01
N ALA A 74 1.46 -4.07 -7.83
CA ALA A 74 1.20 -5.16 -8.74
C ALA A 74 0.54 -4.71 -10.06
N GLU A 75 -0.32 -3.69 -10.01
CA GLU A 75 -1.13 -3.22 -11.14
C GLU A 75 -0.49 -2.04 -11.89
N ALA A 76 0.10 -1.07 -11.18
CA ALA A 76 0.73 0.11 -11.77
C ALA A 76 2.15 -0.17 -12.29
N LYS A 77 2.38 -1.39 -12.79
CA LYS A 77 3.66 -1.79 -13.35
C LYS A 77 3.85 -1.15 -14.72
N ALA A 78 4.67 -0.11 -14.78
CA ALA A 78 5.34 0.23 -16.02
C ALA A 78 6.32 -0.93 -16.32
N SER A 79 5.92 -1.84 -17.21
CA SER A 79 6.76 -2.97 -17.63
C SER A 79 7.86 -2.45 -18.55
N PHE A 80 9.02 -2.14 -17.98
CA PHE A 80 10.23 -1.93 -18.76
C PHE A 80 10.90 -3.29 -18.99
N GLY A 81 11.60 -3.48 -20.11
CA GLY A 81 12.17 -4.78 -20.52
C GLY A 81 13.11 -5.48 -19.53
N PHE A 82 13.38 -4.86 -18.37
CA PHE A 82 14.24 -5.35 -17.30
C PHE A 82 13.51 -5.59 -15.96
N GLY A 83 12.19 -5.39 -15.88
CA GLY A 83 11.38 -5.65 -14.68
C GLY A 83 10.45 -4.50 -14.27
N SER A 84 9.76 -4.69 -13.16
CA SER A 84 8.92 -3.66 -12.53
C SER A 84 9.75 -2.82 -11.56
N VAL A 85 9.58 -1.50 -11.61
CA VAL A 85 10.23 -0.54 -10.70
C VAL A 85 9.28 -0.01 -9.62
N SER A 86 8.06 -0.53 -9.56
CA SER A 86 7.05 -0.10 -8.60
C SER A 86 7.49 -0.44 -7.17
N GLY A 87 7.49 0.56 -6.29
CA GLY A 87 7.86 0.44 -4.89
C GLY A 87 9.36 0.30 -4.59
N SER A 88 10.23 0.33 -5.61
CA SER A 88 11.67 0.08 -5.45
C SER A 88 12.46 1.19 -4.75
N PHE A 89 11.84 2.36 -4.54
CA PHE A 89 12.39 3.50 -3.80
C PHE A 89 11.63 3.75 -2.48
N SER A 90 10.83 2.77 -2.04
CA SER A 90 10.17 2.86 -0.74
C SER A 90 11.14 2.54 0.40
N SER A 91 10.92 3.16 1.56
CA SER A 91 11.76 2.95 2.75
C SER A 91 11.80 1.47 3.19
N GLU A 92 10.69 0.75 3.03
CA GLU A 92 10.62 -0.69 3.28
C GLU A 92 11.56 -1.48 2.35
N TYR A 93 11.48 -1.21 1.05
CA TYR A 93 12.31 -1.90 0.05
C TYR A 93 13.79 -1.58 0.23
N GLU A 94 14.14 -0.31 0.45
CA GLU A 94 15.52 0.11 0.71
C GLU A 94 16.08 -0.54 1.98
N SER A 95 15.28 -0.62 3.05
CA SER A 95 15.67 -1.27 4.29
C SER A 95 15.93 -2.77 4.09
N VAL A 96 15.03 -3.49 3.41
CA VAL A 96 15.21 -4.92 3.11
C VAL A 96 16.45 -5.15 2.26
N LYS A 97 16.61 -4.38 1.18
CA LYS A 97 17.78 -4.48 0.31
C LYS A 97 19.08 -4.22 1.07
N LYS A 98 19.10 -3.20 1.93
CA LYS A 98 20.28 -2.86 2.72
C LYS A 98 20.72 -4.01 3.60
N HIS A 99 19.83 -4.58 4.41
CA HIS A 99 20.19 -5.67 5.33
C HIS A 99 20.53 -6.98 4.59
N GLN A 100 19.88 -7.27 3.46
CA GLN A 100 20.23 -8.46 2.68
C GLN A 100 21.61 -8.34 2.04
N VAL A 101 21.99 -7.15 1.57
CA VAL A 101 23.28 -6.92 0.90
C VAL A 101 24.42 -6.71 1.89
N GLU A 102 24.24 -5.85 2.88
CA GLU A 102 25.29 -5.49 3.84
C GLU A 102 25.54 -6.62 4.85
N ASP A 103 24.48 -7.17 5.44
CA ASP A 103 24.58 -8.16 6.52
C ASP A 103 24.56 -9.61 5.99
N LYS A 104 24.37 -9.80 4.68
CA LYS A 104 24.22 -11.12 4.02
C LYS A 104 23.09 -11.95 4.65
N THR A 105 21.97 -11.28 4.92
CA THR A 105 20.81 -11.90 5.57
C THR A 105 19.71 -12.23 4.56
N VAL A 106 18.75 -13.05 4.99
CA VAL A 106 17.48 -13.31 4.29
C VAL A 106 16.33 -12.72 5.11
N THR A 107 15.23 -12.37 4.46
CA THR A 107 14.11 -11.71 5.14
C THR A 107 12.94 -12.65 5.31
N THR A 108 12.34 -12.68 6.50
CA THR A 108 11.11 -13.41 6.79
C THR A 108 10.07 -12.46 7.36
N ARG A 109 8.81 -12.63 6.98
CA ARG A 109 7.68 -11.83 7.48
C ARG A 109 6.52 -12.68 7.96
#